data_AF-A0A5M3ME08-F1
#
_entry.id   AF-A0A5M3ME08-F1
#
_cell.length_a   1.000
_cell.length_b   1.000
_cell.length_c   1.000
_cell.angle_alpha   90.00
_cell.angle_beta   90.00
_cell.angle_gamma   90.00
#
_symmetry.space_group_name_H-M   'P 1'
#
loop_
_entity.id
_entity.type
_entity.pdbx_description
1 polymer ?
#
loop_
_entity_poly.entity_id
_entity_poly.type
_entity_poly.pdbx_seq_one_letter_code
_entity_poly.pdbx_strand_id
1 'polypeptide(L)'
;WGNIRNGRRHACPTCGILFLTGERRGFCCGPNGSRYADVPSLPPLPEQYGIFLNDPDISSKSRILNLIFSFAALETTHAFPVNDGPRGFVAVWGRVYHR
;
A
#
# COMPACT_ATOMS: atom_id res chain seq x y z
N TRP A 1 4.95 10.73 -0.05
CA TRP A 1 5.37 10.41 -1.44
C TRP A 1 5.61 11.71 -2.20
N GLY A 2 6.34 11.70 -3.32
CA GLY A 2 6.47 12.90 -4.13
C GLY A 2 7.23 14.05 -3.46
N ASN A 3 8.27 13.73 -2.69
CA ASN A 3 9.10 14.74 -2.00
C ASN A 3 9.50 15.86 -2.97
N ILE A 4 9.44 17.10 -2.50
CA ILE A 4 9.87 18.26 -3.28
C ILE A 4 11.39 18.31 -3.24
N ARG A 5 12.04 18.20 -4.40
CA ARG A 5 13.49 18.37 -4.56
C ARG A 5 13.73 19.57 -5.45
N ASN A 6 14.40 20.59 -4.92
CA ASN A 6 14.71 21.81 -5.66
C ASN A 6 13.47 22.48 -6.31
N GLY A 7 12.38 22.61 -5.54
CA GLY A 7 11.12 23.21 -6.02
C GLY A 7 10.27 22.33 -6.96
N ARG A 8 10.76 21.17 -7.40
CA ARG A 8 9.99 20.23 -8.23
C ARG A 8 9.55 19.01 -7.44
N ARG A 9 8.30 18.59 -7.63
CA ARG A 9 7.81 17.30 -7.11
C ARG A 9 8.63 16.17 -7.74
N HIS A 10 9.11 15.25 -6.92
CA HIS A 10 9.86 14.10 -7.38
C HIS A 10 8.92 13.11 -8.08
N ALA A 11 8.81 13.23 -9.41
CA ALA A 11 7.94 12.45 -10.28
C ALA A 11 8.67 11.92 -11.51
N CYS A 12 8.09 10.89 -12.13
CA CYS A 12 8.52 10.40 -13.43
C CYS A 12 8.28 11.47 -14.51
N PRO A 13 9.29 11.79 -15.36
CA PRO A 13 9.12 12.76 -16.43
C PRO A 13 8.23 12.27 -17.58
N THR A 14 8.02 10.96 -17.70
CA THR A 14 7.24 10.36 -18.80
C THR A 14 5.76 10.22 -18.43
N CYS A 15 5.44 9.57 -17.30
CA CYS A 15 4.05 9.32 -16.90
C CYS A 15 3.53 10.25 -15.78
N GLY A 16 4.40 11.08 -15.18
CA GLY A 16 4.01 12.03 -14.12
C GLY A 16 3.78 11.42 -12.73
N ILE A 17 3.87 10.09 -12.57
CA ILE A 17 3.67 9.43 -11.26
C ILE A 17 4.71 9.92 -10.25
N LEU A 18 4.24 10.23 -9.03
CA LEU A 18 5.10 10.62 -7.91
C LEU A 18 5.92 9.42 -7.44
N PHE A 19 7.22 9.61 -7.36
CA PHE A 19 8.13 8.59 -6.84
C PHE A 19 7.93 8.41 -5.32
N LEU A 20 8.06 7.16 -4.87
CA LEU A 20 8.16 6.81 -3.47
C LEU A 20 9.53 7.19 -2.90
N THR A 21 9.66 7.12 -1.57
CA THR A 21 10.90 7.46 -0.88
C THR A 21 12.02 6.49 -1.29
N GLY A 22 13.10 7.01 -1.87
CA GLY A 22 14.26 6.21 -2.27
C GLY A 22 14.23 5.70 -3.72
N GLU A 23 13.12 5.85 -4.43
CA GLU A 23 13.05 5.48 -5.85
C GLU A 23 13.94 6.37 -6.71
N ARG A 24 14.58 5.77 -7.71
CA ARG A 24 15.49 6.46 -8.64
C ARG A 24 14.77 6.80 -9.94
N ARG A 25 15.29 7.79 -10.67
CA ARG A 25 14.86 8.09 -12.03
C ARG A 25 15.03 6.84 -12.90
N GLY A 26 14.02 6.54 -13.72
CA GLY A 26 13.98 5.35 -14.56
C GLY A 26 13.36 4.11 -13.92
N PHE A 27 13.05 4.13 -12.61
CA PHE A 27 12.34 3.03 -11.97
C PHE A 27 10.94 2.79 -12.55
N CYS A 28 10.19 3.87 -12.80
CA CYS A 28 8.80 3.77 -13.28
C CYS A 28 8.67 3.40 -14.76
N CYS A 29 9.20 4.22 -15.68
CA CYS A 29 9.03 4.01 -17.14
C CYS A 29 10.33 3.56 -17.85
N GLY A 30 11.33 3.10 -17.11
CA GLY A 30 12.66 2.86 -17.65
C GLY A 30 13.45 4.16 -17.93
N PRO A 31 14.74 4.05 -18.28
CA PRO A 31 15.54 5.20 -18.73
C PRO A 31 14.86 5.93 -19.89
N ASN A 32 14.63 7.24 -19.73
CA ASN A 32 13.96 8.09 -20.73
C ASN A 32 12.61 7.58 -21.26
N GLY A 33 11.87 6.79 -20.47
CA GLY A 33 10.57 6.26 -20.89
C GLY A 33 10.65 5.03 -21.80
N SER A 34 11.81 4.37 -21.90
CA SER A 34 12.03 3.21 -22.78
C SER A 34 11.09 2.03 -22.55
N ARG A 35 10.40 1.97 -21.40
CA ARG A 35 9.46 0.91 -21.02
C ARG A 35 8.02 1.41 -20.93
N TYR A 36 7.75 2.66 -21.32
CA TYR A 36 6.41 3.25 -21.17
C TYR A 36 5.35 2.55 -22.02
N ALA A 37 5.73 2.07 -23.21
CA ALA A 37 4.83 1.38 -24.13
C ALA A 37 4.80 -0.14 -23.95
N ASP A 38 5.64 -0.69 -23.06
CA ASP A 38 5.75 -2.15 -22.86
C ASP A 38 4.50 -2.74 -22.19
N VAL A 39 3.73 -1.91 -21.49
CA VAL A 39 2.52 -2.32 -20.77
C VAL A 39 1.35 -1.47 -21.24
N PRO A 40 0.23 -2.08 -21.68
CA PRO A 40 -0.97 -1.33 -22.00
C PRO A 40 -1.51 -0.62 -20.75
N SER A 41 -2.16 0.53 -20.95
CA SER A 41 -2.83 1.22 -19.86
C SER A 41 -3.85 0.30 -19.19
N LEU A 42 -3.90 0.34 -17.87
CA LEU A 42 -4.91 -0.38 -17.12
C LEU A 42 -6.31 0.11 -17.54
N PRO A 43 -7.31 -0.79 -17.62
CA PRO A 43 -8.68 -0.37 -17.83
C PRO A 43 -9.11 0.59 -16.70
N PRO A 44 -10.05 1.51 -16.98
CA PRO A 44 -10.58 2.37 -15.94
C PRO A 44 -11.17 1.52 -14.81
N LEU A 45 -11.06 2.02 -13.58
CA LEU A 45 -11.68 1.36 -12.44
C LEU A 45 -13.20 1.32 -12.64
N PRO A 46 -13.88 0.23 -12.26
CA PRO A 46 -15.33 0.17 -12.31
C PRO A 46 -15.97 1.29 -11.49
N GLU A 47 -17.07 1.86 -11.96
CA GLU A 47 -17.71 3.04 -11.33
C GLU A 47 -18.06 2.82 -9.85
N GLN A 48 -18.33 1.57 -9.45
CA GLN A 48 -18.65 1.20 -8.08
C GLN A 48 -17.49 1.54 -7.11
N TYR A 49 -16.25 1.60 -7.60
CA TYR A 49 -15.10 1.99 -6.79
C TYR A 49 -15.04 3.48 -6.48
N GLY A 50 -15.78 4.32 -7.21
CA GLY A 50 -15.80 5.78 -7.01
C GLY A 50 -16.22 6.19 -5.60
N ILE A 51 -17.07 5.39 -4.94
CA ILE A 51 -17.50 5.61 -3.56
C ILE A 51 -16.31 5.48 -2.59
N PHE A 52 -15.41 4.51 -2.83
CA PHE A 52 -14.26 4.27 -1.97
C PHE A 52 -13.11 5.24 -2.26
N LEU A 53 -12.84 5.53 -3.54
CA LEU A 53 -11.71 6.39 -3.94
C LEU A 53 -11.79 7.81 -3.38
N ASN A 54 -13.01 8.28 -3.08
CA ASN A 54 -13.25 9.60 -2.51
C ASN A 54 -13.51 9.59 -1.00
N ASP A 55 -13.46 8.42 -0.35
CA ASP A 55 -13.64 8.34 1.11
C ASP A 55 -12.40 8.95 1.80
N PRO A 56 -12.55 10.02 2.61
CA PRO A 56 -11.43 10.68 3.28
C PRO A 56 -10.67 9.74 4.23
N ASP A 57 -11.34 8.69 4.71
CA ASP A 57 -10.78 7.71 5.63
C ASP A 57 -10.28 6.45 4.93
N ILE A 58 -10.26 6.39 3.58
CA ILE A 58 -9.86 5.19 2.82
C ILE A 58 -8.51 4.63 3.28
N SER A 59 -7.53 5.50 3.55
CA SER A 59 -6.21 5.10 4.04
C SER A 59 -6.27 4.41 5.40
N SER A 60 -7.03 4.99 6.34
CA SER A 60 -7.21 4.45 7.69
C SER A 60 -7.96 3.12 7.65
N LYS A 61 -9.10 3.08 6.93
CA LYS A 61 -9.93 1.87 6.79
C LYS A 61 -9.19 0.74 6.07
N SER A 62 -8.44 1.05 5.01
CA SER A 62 -7.60 0.08 4.30
C SER A 62 -6.50 -0.50 5.19
N ARG A 63 -5.85 0.34 6.01
CA ARG A 63 -4.86 -0.13 6.98
C ARG A 63 -5.49 -1.09 7.99
N ILE A 64 -6.66 -0.78 8.53
CA ILE A 64 -7.39 -1.66 9.46
C ILE A 64 -7.73 -2.98 8.79
N LEU A 65 -8.27 -2.96 7.58
CA LEU A 65 -8.61 -4.18 6.83
C LEU A 65 -7.38 -5.04 6.55
N ASN A 66 -6.28 -4.43 6.11
CA ASN A 66 -5.02 -5.15 5.89
C ASN A 66 -4.47 -5.77 7.17
N LEU A 67 -4.58 -5.07 8.30
CA LEU A 67 -4.20 -5.63 9.61
C LEU A 67 -5.09 -6.82 9.99
N ILE A 68 -6.42 -6.72 9.83
CA ILE A 68 -7.35 -7.82 10.12
C ILE A 68 -7.06 -9.01 9.21
N PHE A 69 -6.83 -8.79 7.92
CA PHE A 69 -6.52 -9.87 6.98
C PHE A 69 -5.19 -10.55 7.31
N SER A 70 -4.14 -9.75 7.58
CA SER A 70 -2.84 -10.27 8.01
C SER A 70 -2.97 -11.05 9.31
N PHE A 71 -3.80 -10.56 10.23
CA PHE A 71 -4.07 -11.19 11.50
C PHE A 71 -4.84 -12.52 11.34
N ALA A 72 -5.87 -12.56 10.50
CA ALA A 72 -6.61 -13.79 10.19
C ALA A 72 -5.73 -14.82 9.46
N ALA A 73 -4.83 -14.36 8.59
CA ALA A 73 -3.89 -15.22 7.86
C ALA A 73 -2.81 -15.84 8.77
N LEU A 74 -2.61 -15.33 9.99
CA LEU A 74 -1.64 -15.88 10.94
C LEU A 74 -2.12 -17.18 11.63
N GLU A 75 -3.24 -17.78 11.19
CA GLU A 75 -3.82 -19.05 11.67
C GLU A 75 -3.46 -19.37 13.13
N THR A 76 -4.10 -18.68 14.07
CA THR A 76 -3.83 -18.91 15.49
C THR A 76 -4.53 -20.18 15.96
N THR A 77 -3.78 -21.19 16.38
CA THR A 77 -4.32 -22.42 16.98
C THR A 77 -4.74 -22.27 18.44
N HIS A 78 -4.38 -21.16 19.07
CA HIS A 78 -4.67 -20.86 20.47
C HIS A 78 -5.78 -19.82 20.61
N ALA A 79 -6.56 -19.95 21.68
CA ALA A 79 -7.60 -18.98 22.01
C ALA A 79 -7.00 -17.58 22.23
N PHE A 80 -7.73 -16.56 21.79
CA PHE A 80 -7.37 -15.17 22.04
C PHE A 80 -7.28 -14.89 23.54
N PRO A 81 -6.22 -14.22 24.02
CA PRO A 81 -6.20 -13.76 25.40
C PRO A 81 -7.32 -12.73 25.61
N VAL A 82 -8.03 -12.84 26.73
CA VAL A 82 -8.95 -11.78 27.18
C VAL A 82 -8.09 -10.58 27.56
N ASN A 83 -8.30 -9.46 26.86
CA ASN A 83 -7.47 -8.28 27.01
C ASN A 83 -8.27 -7.20 27.75
N ASP A 84 -7.94 -6.99 29.04
CA ASP A 84 -8.57 -5.98 29.90
C ASP A 84 -7.95 -4.57 29.73
N GLY A 85 -6.97 -4.43 28.82
CA GLY A 85 -6.26 -3.19 28.53
C GLY A 85 -6.79 -2.39 27.33
N PRO A 86 -6.16 -1.24 26.99
CA PRO A 86 -6.55 -0.42 25.85
C PRO A 86 -6.50 -1.21 24.54
N ARG A 87 -7.64 -1.34 23.85
CA ARG A 87 -7.86 -2.18 22.66
C ARG A 87 -7.03 -1.79 21.41
N GLY A 88 -6.20 -0.76 21.50
CA GLY A 88 -5.36 -0.26 20.41
C GLY A 88 -4.04 -1.02 20.21
N PHE A 89 -3.66 -1.89 21.16
CA PHE A 89 -2.40 -2.62 21.10
C PHE A 89 -2.64 -4.11 21.37
N VAL A 90 -2.51 -4.91 20.32
CA VAL A 90 -2.49 -6.37 20.40
C VAL A 90 -1.13 -6.82 19.87
N ALA A 91 -0.31 -7.38 20.74
CA ALA A 91 0.94 -8.05 20.36
C ALA A 91 0.66 -9.55 20.32
N VAL A 92 0.78 -10.14 19.13
CA VAL A 92 0.59 -11.57 18.92
C VAL A 92 1.98 -12.18 18.83
N TRP A 93 2.30 -13.06 19.77
CA TRP A 93 3.54 -13.83 19.76
C TRP A 93 3.22 -15.28 19.40
N GLY A 94 3.96 -15.85 18.47
CA GLY A 94 3.74 -17.21 18.00
C GLY A 94 5.00 -17.79 17.34
N ARG A 95 5.08 -19.12 17.28
CA ARG A 95 6.13 -19.82 16.54
C ARG A 95 5.64 -20.07 15.12
N VAL A 96 6.32 -19.50 14.13
CA VAL A 96 6.08 -19.82 12.73
C VAL A 96 6.73 -21.16 12.44
N TYR A 97 5.93 -22.16 12.11
CA TYR A 97 6.43 -23.44 11.62
C TYR A 97 6.46 -23.39 10.10
N HIS A 98 7.66 -23.36 9.53
CA HIS A 98 7.85 -23.53 8.09
C HIS A 98 7.70 -25.02 7.76
N ARG A 99 6.98 -25.35 6.69
CA ARG A 99 6.88 -26.70 6.15
C ARG A 99 7.76 -26.83 4.91
#